data_AF-A0A3D6DI68-F1
#
_entry.id   AF-A0A3D6DI68-F1
#
_cell.length_a   1.000
_cell.length_b   1.000
_cell.length_c   1.000
_cell.angle_alpha   90.00
_cell.angle_beta   90.00
_cell.angle_gamma   90.00
#
_symmetry.space_group_name_H-M   'P 1'
#
loop_
_entity.id
_entity.type
_entity.pdbx_description
1 polymer ?
#
loop_
_entity_poly.entity_id
_entity_poly.type
_entity_poly.pdbx_seq_one_letter_code
_entity_poly.pdbx_strand_id
1 'polypeptide(L)'
;MARFRVPTQAFRNFLSILLGFVLGAVNNLIILPWAFADDLGEWGLVRIVMAWASLIAPIILYGAPAAMNRYTGVMGRANKIPKLLGTLLWPPLLLFSGFVALPALIFPDGVSSMLGLDAAYRQAVQPIALLSAIITAQLFLASYLSTKLKTTLATFTQETVFKLGYASLALCLGLGWLGKSAFLPAYLILNLLVLLVL
;
A
#
# COMPACT_ATOMS: atom_id res chain seq x y z
N MET A 1 25.02 6.06 23.26
CA MET A 1 24.68 6.90 22.08
C MET A 1 23.32 6.61 21.44
N ALA A 2 22.64 5.47 21.66
CA ALA A 2 21.33 5.20 21.05
C ALA A 2 20.16 6.04 21.61
N ARG A 3 20.20 6.43 22.89
CA ARG A 3 19.11 7.18 23.57
C ARG A 3 18.79 8.56 22.97
N PHE A 4 19.77 9.26 22.36
CA PHE A 4 19.55 10.57 21.75
C PHE A 4 18.99 10.53 20.32
N ARG A 5 18.96 9.35 19.67
CA ARG A 5 18.44 9.20 18.30
C ARG A 5 16.94 8.89 18.26
N VAL A 6 16.40 8.29 19.33
CA VAL A 6 14.98 7.94 19.43
C VAL A 6 14.07 9.18 19.43
N PRO A 7 14.35 10.26 20.20
CA PRO A 7 13.51 11.47 20.18
C PRO A 7 13.50 12.15 18.81
N THR A 8 14.67 12.27 18.16
CA THR A 8 14.77 12.89 16.83
C THR A 8 14.03 12.08 15.76
N GLN A 9 14.11 10.76 15.81
CA GLN A 9 13.39 9.87 14.90
C GLN A 9 11.87 9.94 15.14
N ALA A 10 11.43 9.95 16.40
CA ALA A 10 10.03 10.12 16.76
C ALA A 10 9.48 11.47 16.28
N PHE A 11 10.23 12.57 16.46
CA PHE A 11 9.84 13.90 15.99
C PHE A 11 9.71 13.96 14.47
N ARG A 12 10.65 13.36 13.72
CA ARG A 12 10.56 13.29 12.25
C ARG A 12 9.38 12.45 11.76
N ASN A 13 9.11 11.32 12.43
CA ASN A 13 7.92 10.52 12.14
C ASN A 13 6.64 11.32 12.41
N PHE A 14 6.58 12.05 13.54
CA PHE A 14 5.44 12.91 13.87
C PHE A 14 5.20 13.98 12.81
N LEU A 15 6.24 14.69 12.38
CA LEU A 15 6.11 15.68 11.29
C LEU A 15 5.65 15.05 9.98
N SER A 16 6.15 13.86 9.64
CA SER A 16 5.73 13.14 8.43
C SER A 16 4.25 12.76 8.50
N ILE A 17 3.78 12.26 9.64
CA ILE A 17 2.38 11.92 9.88
C ILE A 17 1.51 13.18 9.82
N LEU A 18 1.93 14.28 10.44
CA LEU A 18 1.19 15.55 10.44
C LEU A 18 1.01 16.09 9.02
N LEU A 19 2.09 16.12 8.24
CA LEU A 19 2.04 16.53 6.83
C LEU A 19 1.14 15.61 6.02
N GLY A 20 1.31 14.30 6.16
CA GLY A 20 0.46 13.32 5.50
C GLY A 20 -1.02 13.46 5.91
N PHE A 21 -1.31 13.81 7.15
CA PHE A 21 -2.67 14.03 7.62
C PHE A 21 -3.30 15.25 6.95
N VAL A 22 -2.62 16.39 6.95
CA VAL A 22 -3.11 17.63 6.31
C VAL A 22 -3.31 17.42 4.81
N LEU A 23 -2.34 16.81 4.13
CA LEU A 23 -2.44 16.50 2.71
C LEU A 23 -3.59 15.54 2.41
N GLY A 24 -3.77 14.51 3.24
CA GLY A 24 -4.88 13.57 3.12
C GLY A 24 -6.23 14.25 3.30
N ALA A 25 -6.35 15.17 4.26
CA ALA A 25 -7.56 15.95 4.49
C ALA A 25 -7.88 16.84 3.29
N VAL A 26 -6.91 17.61 2.79
CA VAL A 26 -7.08 18.46 1.59
C VAL A 26 -7.47 17.61 0.38
N ASN A 27 -6.81 16.46 0.17
CA ASN A 27 -7.09 15.61 -0.97
C ASN A 27 -8.51 15.03 -0.91
N ASN A 28 -8.93 14.51 0.24
CA ASN A 28 -10.23 13.87 0.40
C ASN A 28 -11.41 14.85 0.45
N LEU A 29 -11.21 16.05 1.02
CA LEU A 29 -12.29 17.02 1.22
C LEU A 29 -12.44 18.01 0.06
N ILE A 30 -11.35 18.27 -0.68
CA ILE A 30 -11.32 19.33 -1.69
C ILE A 30 -10.97 18.76 -3.07
N ILE A 31 -9.79 18.15 -3.21
CA ILE A 31 -9.24 17.83 -4.54
C ILE A 31 -10.02 16.70 -5.21
N LEU A 32 -10.25 15.57 -4.53
CA LEU A 32 -10.94 14.42 -5.13
C LEU A 32 -12.40 14.71 -5.47
N PRO A 33 -13.22 15.32 -4.57
CA PRO A 33 -14.59 15.68 -4.93
C PRO A 33 -14.67 16.61 -6.15
N TRP A 34 -13.74 17.57 -6.24
CA TRP A 34 -13.65 18.45 -7.39
C TRP A 34 -13.22 17.72 -8.67
N ALA A 35 -12.15 16.92 -8.61
CA ALA A 35 -11.60 16.23 -9.78
C ALA A 35 -12.54 15.16 -10.36
N PHE A 36 -13.41 14.57 -9.53
CA PHE A 36 -14.36 13.52 -9.92
C PHE A 36 -15.81 14.00 -9.96
N ALA A 37 -16.07 15.32 -9.92
CA ALA A 37 -17.44 15.87 -9.91
C ALA A 37 -18.31 15.34 -11.07
N ASP A 38 -17.70 15.11 -12.23
CA ASP A 38 -18.38 14.67 -13.46
C ASP A 38 -18.43 13.14 -13.64
N ASP A 39 -17.83 12.34 -12.74
CA ASP A 39 -17.82 10.87 -12.84
C ASP A 39 -17.51 10.19 -11.50
N LEU A 40 -18.58 9.93 -10.75
CA LEU A 40 -18.51 9.25 -9.46
C LEU A 40 -18.21 7.74 -9.60
N GLY A 41 -18.38 7.15 -10.79
CA GLY A 41 -18.19 5.72 -11.02
C GLY A 41 -16.71 5.32 -10.98
N GLU A 42 -15.88 6.06 -11.70
CA GLU A 42 -14.42 5.85 -11.69
C GLU A 42 -13.81 6.11 -10.30
N TRP A 43 -14.33 7.11 -9.58
CA TRP A 43 -13.90 7.34 -8.20
C TRP A 43 -14.28 6.18 -7.27
N GLY A 44 -15.49 5.64 -7.45
CA GLY A 44 -15.97 4.45 -6.75
C GLY A 44 -15.09 3.24 -7.01
N LEU A 45 -14.70 3.01 -8.27
CA LEU A 45 -13.84 1.90 -8.66
C LEU A 45 -12.49 1.94 -7.94
N VAL A 46 -11.79 3.08 -7.95
CA VAL A 46 -10.49 3.22 -7.26
C VAL A 46 -10.63 2.96 -5.76
N ARG A 47 -11.71 3.46 -5.14
CA ARG A 47 -12.00 3.24 -3.72
C ARG A 47 -12.24 1.77 -3.40
N ILE A 48 -13.04 1.08 -4.22
CA ILE A 48 -13.31 -0.36 -4.07
C ILE A 48 -12.00 -1.15 -4.19
N VAL A 49 -11.19 -0.85 -5.22
CA VAL A 49 -9.90 -1.51 -5.46
C VAL A 49 -8.97 -1.32 -4.26
N MET A 50 -8.83 -0.08 -3.78
CA MET A 50 -8.00 0.26 -2.63
C MET A 50 -8.49 -0.38 -1.33
N ALA A 51 -9.80 -0.37 -1.08
CA ALA A 51 -10.39 -0.93 0.13
C ALA A 51 -10.13 -2.42 0.23
N TRP A 52 -10.44 -3.19 -0.82
CA TRP A 52 -10.19 -4.63 -0.83
C TRP A 52 -8.71 -4.96 -0.74
N ALA A 53 -7.85 -4.26 -1.49
CA ALA A 53 -6.41 -4.48 -1.41
C ALA A 53 -5.85 -4.23 0.00
N SER A 54 -6.32 -3.18 0.67
CA SER A 54 -5.91 -2.82 2.03
C SER A 54 -6.41 -3.80 3.09
N LEU A 55 -7.56 -4.45 2.85
CA LEU A 55 -8.08 -5.51 3.73
C LEU A 55 -7.32 -6.83 3.54
N ILE A 56 -7.00 -7.18 2.29
CA ILE A 56 -6.36 -8.45 1.95
C ILE A 56 -4.88 -8.45 2.38
N ALA A 57 -4.15 -7.36 2.19
CA ALA A 57 -2.70 -7.33 2.39
C ALA A 57 -2.23 -7.73 3.82
N PRO A 58 -2.82 -7.22 4.91
CA PRO A 58 -2.43 -7.63 6.27
C PRO A 58 -2.65 -9.13 6.55
N ILE A 59 -3.66 -9.74 5.93
CA ILE A 59 -3.95 -11.18 6.05
C ILE A 59 -2.85 -11.98 5.36
N ILE A 60 -2.46 -11.58 4.14
CA ILE A 60 -1.36 -12.19 3.39
C ILE A 60 -0.04 -12.11 4.17
N LEU A 61 0.22 -10.98 4.83
CA LEU A 61 1.44 -10.78 5.62
C LEU A 61 1.60 -11.77 6.78
N TYR A 62 0.51 -12.40 7.25
CA TYR A 62 0.52 -13.49 8.22
C TYR A 62 1.43 -13.23 9.44
N GLY A 63 1.37 -12.02 9.98
CA GLY A 63 2.15 -11.62 11.17
C GLY A 63 3.67 -11.46 10.94
N ALA A 64 4.16 -11.54 9.70
CA ALA A 64 5.57 -11.34 9.37
C ALA A 64 6.17 -10.05 9.95
N PRO A 65 5.50 -8.88 9.94
CA PRO A 65 6.00 -7.66 10.59
C PRO A 65 6.35 -7.82 12.07
N ALA A 66 5.45 -8.44 12.84
CA ALA A 66 5.62 -8.63 14.28
C ALA A 66 6.75 -9.63 14.56
N ALA A 67 6.81 -10.73 13.81
CA ALA A 67 7.87 -11.72 13.92
C ALA A 67 9.24 -11.11 13.54
N MET A 68 9.30 -10.27 12.50
CA MET A 68 10.52 -9.61 12.07
C MET A 68 11.06 -8.71 13.20
N ASN A 69 10.25 -7.78 13.71
CA ASN A 69 10.64 -6.88 14.79
C ASN A 69 11.09 -7.64 16.05
N ARG A 70 10.42 -8.75 16.40
CA ARG A 70 10.75 -9.55 17.60
C ARG A 70 12.05 -10.33 17.46
N TYR A 71 12.28 -10.97 16.30
CA TYR A 71 13.37 -11.95 16.15
C TYR A 71 14.63 -11.38 15.48
N THR A 72 14.59 -10.20 14.84
CA THR A 72 15.78 -9.63 14.18
C THR A 72 16.95 -9.43 15.13
N GLY A 73 16.74 -8.98 16.37
CA GLY A 73 17.83 -8.78 17.33
C GLY A 73 18.54 -10.06 17.78
N VAL A 74 17.79 -11.16 17.92
CA VAL A 74 18.34 -12.48 18.29
C VAL A 74 19.04 -13.11 17.08
N MET A 75 18.38 -13.11 15.93
CA MET A 75 18.92 -13.70 14.70
C MET A 75 20.10 -12.92 14.15
N GLY A 76 20.18 -11.61 14.40
CA GLY A 76 21.33 -10.77 14.09
C GLY A 76 22.59 -11.19 14.83
N ARG A 77 22.49 -11.45 16.14
CA ARG A 77 23.62 -11.96 16.95
C ARG A 77 24.12 -13.32 16.49
N ALA A 78 23.24 -14.16 15.96
CA ALA A 78 23.57 -15.47 15.43
C ALA A 78 23.97 -15.47 13.94
N ASN A 79 24.07 -14.29 13.30
CA ASN A 79 24.30 -14.12 11.86
C ASN A 79 23.31 -14.90 10.96
N LYS A 80 22.04 -15.01 11.39
CA LYS A 80 20.96 -15.79 10.75
C LYS A 80 19.82 -14.92 10.21
N ILE A 81 20.07 -13.63 9.95
CA ILE A 81 19.05 -12.71 9.40
C ILE A 81 18.50 -13.20 8.05
N PRO A 82 19.32 -13.66 7.07
CA PRO A 82 18.79 -14.16 5.80
C PRO A 82 17.83 -15.33 5.98
N LYS A 83 18.13 -16.23 6.93
CA LYS A 83 17.26 -17.36 7.27
C LYS A 83 15.92 -16.88 7.84
N LEU A 84 15.93 -15.90 8.74
CA LEU A 84 14.70 -15.29 9.26
C LEU A 84 13.84 -14.70 8.13
N LEU A 85 14.44 -13.88 7.26
CA LEU A 85 13.72 -13.25 6.16
C LEU A 85 13.16 -14.27 5.17
N GLY A 86 13.94 -15.29 4.81
CA GLY A 86 13.49 -16.38 3.95
C GLY A 86 12.29 -17.12 4.54
N THR A 87 12.31 -17.42 5.84
CA THR A 87 11.17 -18.07 6.52
C THR A 87 9.94 -17.16 6.54
N LEU A 88 10.11 -15.86 6.77
CA LEU A 88 8.99 -14.91 6.82
C LEU A 88 8.41 -14.55 5.45
N LEU A 89 9.14 -14.79 4.36
CA LEU A 89 8.69 -14.51 3.00
C LEU A 89 7.78 -15.61 2.44
N TRP A 90 7.93 -16.85 2.92
CA TRP A 90 7.16 -18.00 2.43
C TRP A 90 5.64 -17.86 2.63
N PRO A 91 5.11 -17.52 3.83
CA PRO A 91 3.67 -17.40 4.01
C PRO A 91 3.02 -16.34 3.10
N PRO A 92 3.56 -15.10 2.99
CA PRO A 92 3.02 -14.12 2.05
C PRO A 92 3.02 -14.60 0.59
N LEU A 93 4.08 -15.27 0.13
CA LEU A 93 4.16 -15.78 -1.23
C LEU A 93 3.13 -16.88 -1.51
N LEU A 94 2.95 -17.81 -0.57
CA LEU A 94 1.98 -18.90 -0.70
C LEU A 94 0.55 -18.39 -0.61
N LEU A 95 0.26 -17.52 0.35
CA LEU A 95 -1.08 -16.96 0.54
C LEU A 95 -1.49 -16.08 -0.63
N PHE A 96 -0.59 -15.20 -1.09
CA PHE A 96 -0.86 -14.37 -2.26
C PHE A 96 -1.05 -15.20 -3.52
N SER A 97 -0.09 -16.09 -3.83
CA SER A 97 -0.14 -16.89 -5.06
C SER A 97 -1.37 -17.80 -5.08
N GLY A 98 -1.63 -18.51 -3.97
CA GLY A 98 -2.67 -19.52 -3.87
C GLY A 98 -4.09 -18.96 -3.75
N PHE A 99 -4.28 -17.91 -2.95
CA PHE A 99 -5.62 -17.42 -2.58
C PHE A 99 -6.00 -16.09 -3.21
N VAL A 100 -5.06 -15.39 -3.88
CA VAL A 100 -5.35 -14.10 -4.50
C VAL A 100 -5.01 -14.12 -5.98
N ALA A 101 -3.74 -14.36 -6.35
CA ALA A 101 -3.31 -14.29 -7.74
C ALA A 101 -3.94 -15.38 -8.61
N LEU A 102 -3.85 -16.65 -8.21
CA LEU A 102 -4.42 -17.75 -8.99
C LEU A 102 -5.95 -17.64 -9.14
N PRO A 103 -6.75 -17.41 -8.08
CA PRO A 103 -8.20 -17.24 -8.23
C PRO A 103 -8.56 -16.03 -9.09
N ALA A 104 -7.87 -14.90 -8.97
CA ALA A 104 -8.13 -13.71 -9.76
C ALA A 104 -7.85 -13.91 -11.27
N LEU A 105 -6.89 -14.78 -11.62
CA LEU A 105 -6.55 -15.09 -13.01
C LEU A 105 -7.46 -16.16 -13.63
N ILE A 106 -7.80 -17.21 -12.88
CA ILE A 106 -8.50 -18.39 -13.40
C ILE A 106 -10.02 -18.24 -13.26
N PHE A 107 -10.49 -17.64 -12.16
CA PHE A 107 -11.91 -17.56 -11.81
C PHE A 107 -12.35 -16.13 -11.42
N PRO A 108 -12.12 -15.11 -12.27
CA PRO A 108 -12.40 -13.72 -11.93
C PRO A 108 -13.87 -13.48 -11.55
N ASP A 109 -14.80 -14.21 -12.16
CA ASP A 109 -16.24 -14.08 -11.92
C ASP A 109 -16.66 -14.59 -10.54
N GLY A 110 -16.08 -15.71 -10.11
CA GLY A 110 -16.29 -16.25 -8.77
C GLY A 110 -15.66 -15.36 -7.71
N VAL A 111 -14.48 -14.80 -7.98
CA VAL A 111 -13.86 -13.82 -7.07
C VAL A 111 -14.70 -12.55 -6.99
N SER A 112 -15.22 -12.05 -8.12
CA SER A 112 -16.11 -10.88 -8.15
C SER A 112 -17.36 -11.07 -7.27
N SER A 113 -17.99 -12.25 -7.32
CA SER A 113 -19.16 -12.54 -6.49
C SER A 113 -18.80 -12.71 -5.01
N MET A 114 -17.66 -13.35 -4.69
CA MET A 114 -17.15 -13.47 -3.33
C MET A 114 -16.83 -12.10 -2.70
N LEU A 115 -16.29 -11.18 -3.50
CA LEU A 115 -16.01 -9.81 -3.09
C LEU A 115 -17.27 -8.92 -3.09
N GLY A 116 -18.43 -9.45 -3.48
CA GLY A 116 -19.69 -8.70 -3.53
C GLY A 116 -19.65 -7.51 -4.48
N LEU A 117 -18.89 -7.60 -5.58
CA LEU A 117 -18.77 -6.52 -6.54
C LEU A 117 -20.01 -6.46 -7.44
N ASP A 118 -20.57 -5.26 -7.62
CA ASP A 118 -21.60 -5.02 -8.63
C ASP A 118 -21.08 -5.35 -10.03
N ALA A 119 -22.00 -5.68 -10.95
CA ALA A 119 -21.65 -6.02 -12.33
C ALA A 119 -20.80 -4.95 -13.03
N ALA A 120 -20.98 -3.67 -12.68
CA ALA A 120 -20.21 -2.54 -13.18
C ALA A 120 -18.72 -2.57 -12.78
N TYR A 121 -18.37 -3.24 -11.67
CA TYR A 121 -17.01 -3.27 -11.11
C TYR A 121 -16.36 -4.65 -11.19
N ARG A 122 -16.92 -5.59 -11.96
CA ARG A 122 -16.36 -6.95 -12.14
C ARG A 122 -14.90 -6.94 -12.63
N GLN A 123 -14.53 -5.94 -13.41
CA GLN A 123 -13.16 -5.76 -13.91
C GLN A 123 -12.15 -5.35 -12.81
N ALA A 124 -12.62 -4.97 -11.61
CA ALA A 124 -11.79 -4.56 -10.48
C ALA A 124 -10.99 -5.71 -9.86
N VAL A 125 -11.35 -6.97 -10.11
CA VAL A 125 -10.73 -8.16 -9.50
C VAL A 125 -9.22 -8.21 -9.74
N GLN A 126 -8.77 -7.97 -10.97
CA GLN A 126 -7.35 -7.97 -11.30
C GLN A 126 -6.59 -6.77 -10.67
N PRO A 127 -7.08 -5.52 -10.77
CA PRO A 127 -6.54 -4.40 -10.01
C PRO A 127 -6.46 -4.63 -8.50
N ILE A 128 -7.47 -5.27 -7.89
CA ILE A 128 -7.46 -5.63 -6.45
C ILE A 128 -6.32 -6.59 -6.16
N ALA A 129 -6.17 -7.66 -6.95
CA ALA A 129 -5.10 -8.62 -6.78
C ALA A 129 -3.73 -7.95 -6.91
N LEU A 130 -3.52 -7.15 -7.97
CA LEU A 130 -2.25 -6.44 -8.19
C LEU A 130 -1.94 -5.46 -7.06
N LEU A 131 -2.90 -4.62 -6.67
CA LEU A 131 -2.70 -3.64 -5.61
C LEU A 131 -2.45 -4.31 -4.25
N SER A 132 -3.13 -5.43 -3.97
CA SER A 132 -2.89 -6.20 -2.74
C SER A 132 -1.46 -6.74 -2.68
N ALA A 133 -0.90 -7.16 -3.83
CA ALA A 133 0.51 -7.58 -3.93
C ALA A 133 1.46 -6.43 -3.58
N ILE A 134 1.21 -5.26 -4.17
CA ILE A 134 2.03 -4.06 -3.96
C ILE A 134 1.97 -3.62 -2.50
N ILE A 135 0.78 -3.50 -1.90
CA ILE A 135 0.62 -3.10 -0.50
C ILE A 135 1.28 -4.13 0.43
N THR A 136 1.11 -5.42 0.17
CA THR A 136 1.77 -6.49 0.94
C THR A 136 3.29 -6.33 0.92
N ALA A 137 3.86 -6.09 -0.26
CA ALA A 137 5.29 -5.87 -0.42
C ALA A 137 5.77 -4.59 0.30
N GLN A 138 5.02 -3.48 0.19
CA GLN A 138 5.35 -2.23 0.88
C GLN A 138 5.36 -2.41 2.39
N LEU A 139 4.35 -3.09 2.95
CA LEU A 139 4.26 -3.36 4.39
C LEU A 139 5.37 -4.30 4.88
N PHE A 140 5.72 -5.33 4.10
CA PHE A 140 6.84 -6.22 4.41
C PHE A 140 8.16 -5.45 4.42
N LEU A 141 8.40 -4.61 3.41
CA LEU A 141 9.62 -3.82 3.28
C LEU A 141 9.72 -2.72 4.35
N ALA A 142 8.61 -2.03 4.64
CA ALA A 142 8.53 -1.06 5.74
C ALA A 142 8.87 -1.72 7.08
N SER A 143 8.41 -2.95 7.31
CA SER A 143 8.76 -3.73 8.50
C SER A 143 10.25 -4.05 8.54
N TYR A 144 10.84 -4.43 7.41
CA TYR A 144 12.29 -4.63 7.31
C TYR A 144 13.08 -3.35 7.61
N LEU A 145 12.68 -2.22 7.03
CA LEU A 145 13.29 -0.90 7.30
C LEU A 145 13.19 -0.51 8.77
N SER A 146 12.08 -0.83 9.44
CA SER A 146 11.91 -0.63 10.88
C SER A 146 13.00 -1.35 11.68
N THR A 147 13.32 -2.61 11.33
CA THR A 147 14.40 -3.36 11.99
C THR A 147 15.80 -2.75 11.77
N LYS A 148 15.95 -1.88 10.77
CA LYS A 148 17.19 -1.14 10.45
C LYS A 148 17.18 0.30 10.96
N LEU A 149 16.21 0.67 11.81
CA LEU A 149 16.02 2.03 12.32
C LEU A 149 15.77 3.08 11.21
N LYS A 150 15.21 2.65 10.07
CA LYS A 150 14.83 3.52 8.94
C LYS A 150 13.32 3.80 8.91
N THR A 151 12.65 3.87 10.06
CA THR A 151 11.19 4.07 10.12
C THR A 151 10.77 5.40 9.49
N THR A 152 11.58 6.45 9.64
CA THR A 152 11.26 7.77 9.08
C THR A 152 11.16 7.74 7.57
N LEU A 153 12.02 6.98 6.89
CA LEU A 153 11.92 6.80 5.44
C LEU A 153 10.59 6.11 5.09
N ALA A 154 10.29 5.00 5.77
CA ALA A 154 9.06 4.26 5.52
C ALA A 154 7.80 5.12 5.74
N THR A 155 7.72 5.80 6.89
CA THR A 155 6.61 6.68 7.25
C THR A 155 6.50 7.86 6.29
N PHE A 156 7.60 8.52 5.95
CA PHE A 156 7.57 9.65 5.02
C PHE A 156 7.09 9.23 3.62
N THR A 157 7.57 8.09 3.11
CA THR A 157 7.16 7.58 1.80
C THR A 157 5.68 7.18 1.78
N GLN A 158 5.20 6.48 2.80
CA GLN A 158 3.81 6.02 2.87
C GLN A 158 2.81 7.14 3.19
N GLU A 159 3.18 8.09 4.05
CA GLU A 159 2.26 9.16 4.49
C GLU A 159 2.35 10.41 3.63
N THR A 160 3.54 10.81 3.21
CA THR A 160 3.75 12.08 2.51
C THR A 160 3.85 11.88 1.01
N VAL A 161 4.79 11.04 0.55
CA VAL A 161 5.05 10.87 -0.89
C VAL A 161 3.83 10.28 -1.59
N PHE A 162 3.20 9.25 -1.02
CA PHE A 162 2.00 8.66 -1.60
C PHE A 162 0.85 9.67 -1.69
N LYS A 163 0.55 10.41 -0.61
CA LYS A 163 -0.57 11.36 -0.60
C LYS A 163 -0.34 12.57 -1.50
N LEU A 164 0.90 13.06 -1.58
CA LEU A 164 1.30 14.06 -2.57
C LEU A 164 1.10 13.53 -3.98
N GLY A 165 1.59 12.33 -4.28
CA GLY A 165 1.42 11.71 -5.60
C GLY A 165 -0.05 11.51 -5.95
N TYR A 166 -0.88 11.10 -4.99
CA TYR A 166 -2.31 10.90 -5.22
C TYR A 166 -3.04 12.22 -5.44
N ALA A 167 -2.70 13.26 -4.69
CA ALA A 167 -3.20 14.62 -4.93
C ALA A 167 -2.77 15.14 -6.31
N SER A 168 -1.51 14.93 -6.71
CA SER A 168 -1.03 15.30 -8.05
C SER A 168 -1.79 14.58 -9.17
N LEU A 169 -2.06 13.28 -9.02
CA LEU A 169 -2.88 12.54 -9.98
C LEU A 169 -4.31 13.10 -10.07
N ALA A 170 -4.92 13.43 -8.93
CA ALA A 170 -6.25 14.03 -8.88
C ALA A 170 -6.27 15.43 -9.52
N LEU A 171 -5.25 16.25 -9.29
CA LEU A 171 -5.09 17.54 -9.98
C LEU A 171 -4.92 17.36 -11.49
N CYS A 172 -4.09 16.43 -11.95
CA CYS A 172 -3.94 16.13 -13.37
C CYS A 172 -5.26 15.70 -14.00
N LEU A 173 -6.08 14.92 -13.30
CA LEU A 173 -7.42 14.55 -13.75
C LEU A 173 -8.35 15.78 -13.85
N GLY A 174 -8.45 16.57 -12.79
CA GLY A 174 -9.34 17.74 -12.74
C GLY A 174 -8.95 18.86 -13.71
N LEU A 175 -7.65 18.97 -14.06
CA LEU A 175 -7.15 19.88 -15.09
C LEU A 175 -7.27 19.31 -16.52
N GLY A 176 -7.76 18.07 -16.68
CA GLY A 176 -7.92 17.41 -17.97
C GLY A 176 -6.62 16.91 -18.61
N TRP A 177 -5.51 16.87 -17.87
CA TRP A 177 -4.23 16.30 -18.32
C TRP A 177 -4.21 14.78 -18.32
N LEU A 178 -5.09 14.16 -17.51
CA LEU A 178 -5.25 12.72 -17.42
C LEU A 178 -6.69 12.35 -17.75
N GLY A 179 -6.88 11.37 -18.63
CA GLY A 179 -8.21 10.81 -18.90
C GLY A 179 -8.74 9.98 -17.73
N LYS A 180 -10.06 9.91 -17.57
CA LYS A 180 -10.72 9.17 -16.48
C LYS A 180 -10.31 7.70 -16.43
N SER A 181 -10.35 7.01 -17.57
CA SER A 181 -9.93 5.60 -17.69
C SER A 181 -8.45 5.35 -17.42
N ALA A 182 -7.60 6.38 -17.54
CA ALA A 182 -6.17 6.30 -17.24
C ALA A 182 -5.87 6.49 -15.75
N PHE A 183 -6.85 6.93 -14.95
CA PHE A 183 -6.64 7.24 -13.53
C PHE A 183 -6.31 5.99 -12.70
N LEU A 184 -7.07 4.90 -12.83
CA LEU A 184 -6.81 3.68 -12.08
C LEU A 184 -5.42 3.08 -12.40
N PRO A 185 -5.03 2.91 -13.68
CA PRO A 185 -3.66 2.51 -14.02
C PRO A 185 -2.58 3.45 -13.44
N ALA A 186 -2.76 4.77 -13.54
CA ALA A 186 -1.81 5.74 -12.98
C ALA A 186 -1.71 5.63 -11.45
N TYR A 187 -2.83 5.36 -10.78
CA TYR A 187 -2.89 5.12 -9.34
C TYR A 187 -2.16 3.83 -8.93
N LEU A 188 -2.28 2.76 -9.71
CA LEU A 188 -1.51 1.52 -9.50
C LEU A 188 -0.01 1.76 -9.70
N ILE A 189 0.37 2.52 -10.73
CA ILE A 189 1.76 2.92 -11.00
C ILE A 189 2.32 3.74 -9.83
N LEU A 190 1.55 4.69 -9.29
CA LEU A 190 1.97 5.45 -8.11
C LEU A 190 2.29 4.54 -6.93
N ASN A 191 1.45 3.53 -6.66
CA ASN A 191 1.71 2.55 -5.60
C ASN A 191 2.99 1.74 -5.88
N LEU A 192 3.24 1.38 -7.15
CA LEU A 192 4.47 0.71 -7.54
C LEU A 192 5.71 1.61 -7.35
N LEU A 193 5.62 2.89 -7.71
CA LEU A 193 6.69 3.86 -7.49
C LEU A 193 7.00 4.03 -6.00
N VAL A 194 5.97 4.11 -5.17
CA VAL A 194 6.10 4.18 -3.70
C VAL A 194 6.81 2.94 -3.17
N LEU A 195 6.51 1.75 -3.70
CA LEU A 195 7.24 0.52 -3.36
C LEU A 195 8.72 0.58 -3.76
N LEU A 196 9.05 1.14 -4.93
CA LEU A 196 10.44 1.25 -5.41
C LEU A 196 11.27 2.27 -4.62
N VAL A 197 10.64 3.25 -3.98
CA VAL A 197 11.30 4.26 -3.14
C VAL A 197 11.63 3.73 -1.74
N LEU A 198 10.88 2.73 -1.25
CA LEU A 198 11.14 2.06 0.03
C LEU A 198 12.39 1.16 -0.05
#